data_AF-A0A662VNF4-F1
#
_entry.id   AF-A0A662VNF4-F1
#
_cell.length_a   1.000
_cell.length_b   1.000
_cell.length_c   1.000
_cell.angle_alpha   90.00
_cell.angle_beta   90.00
_cell.angle_gamma   90.00
#
_symmetry.space_group_name_H-M   'P 1'
#
loop_
_entity.id
_entity.type
_entity.pdbx_description
1 polymer ?
#
loop_
_entity_poly.entity_id
_entity_poly.type
_entity_poly.pdbx_seq_one_letter_code
_entity_poly.pdbx_strand_id
1 'polypeptide(L)'
;MLQRFIDPAKIDVDVDCVEFDLAYIGEKVEGKKIRAFELVEANETEDDVKIVGELGDVLGINIKISGIDDLTASALESLIPEVMNRIRGLRYDFRKENVIITVSYELLNDLTLDCIAEVLQKAFRSLKIGKVKVVLIADKDTFDKEIKRAYKIHKAREEIRVREEEVSEYYGCISCQTSLPNHVCIISPERPSPCGTSWSEAKTANELGIVNYYFKIENVKKSGYEAINRKVKELSEGKIKRINLHSVLTYPPPTGLYSELIVFYIPEKDGFGIVDRQYKFKTPIGLSFDEIERIIVGKQIEGFVGISYSYLKSPKFLKEEGGWKRVVWVSPKVYDYIKDFV
;
A
#
# COMPACT_ATOMS: atom_id res chain seq x y z
N MET A 1 3.57 22.26 3.73
CA MET A 1 2.74 22.11 2.52
C MET A 1 3.55 22.50 1.28
N LEU A 2 4.15 21.49 0.66
CA LEU A 2 4.69 21.60 -0.69
C LEU A 2 3.55 21.95 -1.66
N GLN A 3 3.71 22.99 -2.47
CA GLN A 3 2.72 23.38 -3.50
C GLN A 3 3.19 23.02 -4.92
N ARG A 4 4.22 22.18 -5.03
CA ARG A 4 4.86 21.87 -6.30
C ARG A 4 4.38 20.51 -6.81
N PHE A 5 3.85 20.52 -8.03
CA PHE A 5 3.60 19.30 -8.78
C PHE A 5 4.94 18.62 -9.14
N ILE A 6 5.05 17.36 -8.78
CA ILE A 6 6.09 16.41 -9.16
C ILE A 6 5.54 15.64 -10.38
N ASP A 7 6.40 15.34 -11.35
CA ASP A 7 6.04 14.47 -12.46
C ASP A 7 6.92 13.22 -12.36
N PRO A 8 6.37 12.05 -12.00
CA PRO A 8 7.15 10.84 -11.76
C PRO A 8 7.81 10.33 -13.04
N ALA A 9 7.28 10.67 -14.22
CA ALA A 9 7.88 10.32 -15.51
C ALA A 9 9.13 11.20 -15.81
N LYS A 10 9.30 12.31 -15.08
CA LYS A 10 10.47 13.20 -15.18
C LYS A 10 11.47 12.98 -14.03
N ILE A 11 11.26 11.97 -13.21
CA ILE A 11 12.25 11.54 -12.22
C ILE A 11 13.36 10.81 -12.99
N ASP A 12 14.33 11.61 -13.40
CA ASP A 12 15.51 11.19 -14.14
C ASP A 12 16.56 10.69 -13.14
N VAL A 13 16.80 9.38 -13.17
CA VAL A 13 17.79 8.71 -12.32
C VAL A 13 18.80 8.07 -13.25
N ASP A 14 19.77 8.88 -13.65
CA ASP A 14 20.92 8.42 -14.41
C ASP A 14 21.91 7.73 -13.46
N VAL A 15 22.04 6.40 -13.53
CA VAL A 15 22.93 5.59 -12.69
C VAL A 15 23.63 4.53 -13.54
N ASP A 16 24.93 4.34 -13.32
CA ASP A 16 25.74 3.37 -14.07
C ASP A 16 25.70 1.96 -13.46
N CYS A 17 25.26 1.82 -12.20
CA CYS A 17 25.36 0.59 -11.42
C CYS A 17 24.27 -0.45 -11.74
N VAL A 18 23.17 -0.04 -12.36
CA VAL A 18 22.05 -0.92 -12.74
C VAL A 18 21.37 -0.40 -14.00
N GLU A 19 20.72 -1.31 -14.73
CA GLU A 19 19.81 -0.92 -15.80
C GLU A 19 18.49 -0.39 -15.22
N PHE A 20 18.12 0.83 -15.59
CA PHE A 20 17.00 1.57 -14.99
C PHE A 20 16.10 2.16 -16.09
N ASP A 21 14.82 1.78 -16.10
CA ASP A 21 13.83 2.29 -17.07
C ASP A 21 12.38 2.08 -16.58
N LEU A 22 11.45 2.89 -17.09
CA LEU A 22 10.01 2.74 -16.84
C LEU A 22 9.45 1.40 -17.35
N ALA A 23 10.06 0.81 -18.37
CA ALA A 23 9.65 -0.46 -18.97
C ALA A 23 9.76 -1.65 -18.00
N TYR A 24 10.56 -1.54 -16.94
CA TYR A 24 10.74 -2.59 -15.93
C TYR A 24 9.64 -2.60 -14.86
N ILE A 25 8.81 -1.56 -14.80
CA ILE A 25 7.68 -1.53 -13.86
C ILE A 25 6.70 -2.65 -14.18
N GLY A 26 6.49 -3.55 -13.22
CA GLY A 26 5.62 -4.72 -13.37
C GLY A 26 6.31 -5.97 -13.91
N GLU A 27 7.64 -5.94 -14.06
CA GLU A 27 8.43 -7.12 -14.41
C GLU A 27 8.13 -8.29 -13.45
N LYS A 28 7.97 -9.48 -14.01
CA LYS A 28 7.87 -10.72 -13.22
C LYS A 28 9.28 -11.20 -12.94
N VAL A 29 9.73 -11.01 -11.70
CA VAL A 29 11.05 -11.41 -11.25
C VAL A 29 10.95 -12.66 -10.38
N GLU A 30 11.74 -13.68 -10.72
CA GLU A 30 12.03 -14.81 -9.84
C GLU A 30 13.46 -14.68 -9.31
N GLY A 31 13.65 -14.91 -8.01
CA GLY A 31 14.97 -14.79 -7.40
C GLY A 31 14.94 -14.72 -5.87
N LYS A 32 15.98 -14.13 -5.30
CA LYS A 32 16.12 -13.99 -3.85
C LYS A 32 15.07 -13.01 -3.33
N LYS A 33 14.33 -13.43 -2.30
CA LYS A 33 13.40 -12.56 -1.57
C LYS A 33 14.09 -11.96 -0.37
N ILE A 34 14.01 -10.64 -0.27
CA ILE A 34 14.56 -9.82 0.82
C ILE A 34 13.38 -9.24 1.57
N ARG A 35 13.34 -9.45 2.89
CA ARG A 35 12.33 -8.86 3.75
C ARG A 35 12.69 -7.40 3.99
N ALA A 36 11.76 -6.48 3.78
CA ALA A 36 12.08 -5.07 3.85
C ALA A 36 11.03 -4.25 4.60
N PHE A 37 11.38 -3.01 4.89
CA PHE A 37 10.41 -1.97 5.20
C PHE A 37 10.75 -0.67 4.49
N GLU A 38 9.74 0.13 4.19
CA GLU A 38 9.88 1.53 3.78
C GLU A 38 9.39 2.45 4.90
N LEU A 39 10.03 3.62 5.01
CA LEU A 39 9.59 4.72 5.85
C LEU A 39 10.11 6.02 5.25
N VAL A 40 9.26 7.05 5.20
CA VAL A 40 9.72 8.42 4.94
C VAL A 40 9.41 9.29 6.16
N GLU A 41 10.39 10.06 6.62
CA GLU A 41 10.27 10.92 7.81
C GLU A 41 10.53 12.39 7.48
N ALA A 42 9.82 13.27 8.19
CA ALA A 42 10.04 14.71 8.14
C ALA A 42 11.15 15.17 9.11
N ASN A 43 11.57 16.43 8.97
CA ASN A 43 12.45 17.16 9.90
C ASN A 43 13.91 16.70 9.95
N GLU A 44 14.44 16.25 8.82
CA GLU A 44 15.88 16.03 8.68
C GLU A 44 16.65 17.36 8.52
N THR A 45 17.91 17.38 8.98
CA THR A 45 18.83 18.51 8.83
C THR A 45 20.07 18.19 7.99
N GLU A 46 20.37 16.90 7.82
CA GLU A 46 21.50 16.38 7.06
C GLU A 46 21.11 16.03 5.60
N ASP A 47 22.10 15.98 4.71
CA ASP A 47 21.94 15.68 3.28
C ASP A 47 23.01 14.66 2.85
N ASP A 48 22.87 13.44 3.34
CA ASP A 48 23.89 12.38 3.24
C ASP A 48 23.28 10.99 3.04
N VAL A 49 24.15 9.99 2.92
CA VAL A 49 23.79 8.57 2.87
C VAL A 49 24.38 7.89 4.10
N LYS A 50 23.59 7.05 4.76
CA LYS A 50 24.04 6.16 5.83
C LYS A 50 23.66 4.73 5.51
N ILE A 51 24.67 3.87 5.38
CA ILE A 51 24.49 2.43 5.17
C ILE A 51 24.91 1.70 6.45
N VAL A 52 24.08 0.75 6.91
CA VAL A 52 24.34 -0.06 8.10
C VAL A 52 24.26 -1.54 7.72
N GLY A 53 25.41 -2.19 7.65
CA GLY A 53 25.54 -3.60 7.25
C GLY A 53 25.71 -3.80 5.75
N GLU A 54 25.57 -5.04 5.29
CA GLU A 54 25.70 -5.47 3.89
C GLU A 54 24.40 -6.12 3.42
N LEU A 55 24.09 -6.01 2.12
CA LEU A 55 22.83 -6.51 1.57
C LEU A 55 22.70 -8.03 1.80
N GLY A 56 21.77 -8.40 2.67
CA GLY A 56 21.55 -9.77 3.09
C GLY A 56 20.12 -10.23 2.81
N ASP A 57 19.43 -10.70 3.84
CA ASP A 57 18.04 -11.16 3.76
C ASP A 57 17.05 -10.07 4.20
N VAL A 58 17.57 -8.93 4.68
CA VAL A 58 16.78 -7.80 5.15
C VAL A 58 17.25 -6.48 4.54
N LEU A 59 16.32 -5.55 4.34
CA LEU A 59 16.62 -4.18 3.93
C LEU A 59 15.59 -3.19 4.49
N GLY A 60 16.00 -2.33 5.42
CA GLY A 60 15.23 -1.17 5.84
C GLY A 60 15.60 0.03 4.98
N ILE A 61 14.59 0.66 4.38
CA ILE A 61 14.72 1.89 3.59
C ILE A 61 14.07 3.02 4.36
N ASN A 62 14.86 3.93 4.91
CA ASN A 62 14.36 5.10 5.61
C ASN A 62 14.88 6.37 4.94
N ILE A 63 13.98 7.13 4.33
CA ILE A 63 14.29 8.41 3.69
C ILE A 63 13.84 9.54 4.60
N LYS A 64 14.74 10.47 4.92
CA LYS A 64 14.43 11.60 5.79
C LYS A 64 14.59 12.91 5.04
N ILE A 65 13.61 13.79 5.16
CA ILE A 65 13.49 14.97 4.31
C ILE A 65 13.24 16.21 5.16
N SER A 66 14.01 17.27 4.90
CA SER A 66 13.84 18.56 5.58
C SER A 66 12.65 19.35 5.02
N GLY A 67 11.98 20.15 5.85
CA GLY A 67 11.05 21.19 5.36
C GLY A 67 9.68 20.70 4.88
N ILE A 68 9.33 19.45 5.19
CA ILE A 68 8.03 18.85 4.88
C ILE A 68 7.27 18.48 6.17
N ASP A 69 5.95 18.36 6.08
CA ASP A 69 5.12 17.84 7.15
C ASP A 69 5.02 16.31 7.08
N ASP A 70 4.55 15.68 8.17
CA ASP A 70 4.46 14.22 8.29
C ASP A 70 3.52 13.58 7.26
N LEU A 71 2.44 14.28 6.89
CA LEU A 71 1.52 13.80 5.86
C LEU A 71 2.18 13.76 4.49
N THR A 72 2.96 14.80 4.15
CA THR A 72 3.75 14.81 2.91
C THR A 72 4.81 13.72 2.92
N ALA A 73 5.47 13.49 4.07
CA ALA A 73 6.41 12.38 4.21
C ALA A 73 5.71 11.03 3.92
N SER A 74 4.56 10.77 4.55
CA SER A 74 3.77 9.55 4.31
C SER A 74 3.37 9.39 2.84
N ALA A 75 3.01 10.46 2.14
CA ALA A 75 2.67 10.40 0.72
C ALA A 75 3.89 10.06 -0.16
N LEU A 76 5.07 10.57 0.19
CA LEU A 76 6.33 10.33 -0.51
C LEU A 76 6.84 8.88 -0.39
N GLU A 77 6.33 8.08 0.56
CA GLU A 77 6.62 6.64 0.59
C GLU A 77 6.22 5.95 -0.72
N SER A 78 5.18 6.44 -1.40
CA SER A 78 4.74 5.89 -2.71
C SER A 78 5.80 6.01 -3.80
N LEU A 79 6.80 6.88 -3.63
CA LEU A 79 7.91 7.06 -4.57
C LEU A 79 8.95 5.95 -4.49
N ILE A 80 9.15 5.33 -3.33
CA ILE A 80 10.13 4.26 -3.14
C ILE A 80 9.84 3.07 -4.08
N PRO A 81 8.64 2.45 -4.06
CA PRO A 81 8.33 1.35 -4.97
C PRO A 81 8.28 1.81 -6.43
N GLU A 82 7.84 3.04 -6.71
CA GLU A 82 7.80 3.61 -8.06
C GLU A 82 9.19 3.71 -8.71
N VAL A 83 10.21 4.05 -7.91
CA VAL A 83 11.60 4.16 -8.35
C VAL A 83 12.27 2.80 -8.37
N MET A 84 12.13 2.01 -7.30
CA MET A 84 12.81 0.72 -7.18
C MET A 84 12.36 -0.27 -8.26
N ASN A 85 11.06 -0.30 -8.62
CA ASN A 85 10.55 -1.17 -9.69
C ASN A 85 11.01 -0.76 -11.11
N ARG A 86 11.76 0.33 -11.28
CA ARG A 86 12.40 0.69 -12.55
C ARG A 86 13.76 0.03 -12.71
N ILE A 87 14.30 -0.60 -11.68
CA ILE A 87 15.55 -1.38 -11.75
C ILE A 87 15.23 -2.73 -12.40
N ARG A 88 15.86 -3.03 -13.54
CA ARG A 88 15.67 -4.32 -14.24
C ARG A 88 16.02 -5.49 -13.34
N GLY A 89 15.17 -6.51 -13.29
CA GLY A 89 15.40 -7.69 -12.46
C GLY A 89 15.14 -7.47 -10.97
N LEU A 90 14.52 -6.35 -10.58
CA LEU A 90 14.04 -6.09 -9.24
C LEU A 90 12.52 -5.94 -9.24
N ARG A 91 11.86 -6.61 -8.30
CA ARG A 91 10.42 -6.46 -8.04
C ARG A 91 10.19 -6.05 -6.59
N TYR A 92 9.51 -4.94 -6.39
CA TYR A 92 9.15 -4.38 -5.09
C TYR A 92 7.65 -4.60 -4.85
N ASP A 93 7.34 -5.53 -3.96
CA ASP A 93 5.96 -5.91 -3.59
C ASP A 93 5.63 -5.42 -2.17
N PHE A 94 4.32 -5.27 -1.89
CA PHE A 94 3.80 -4.75 -0.63
C PHE A 94 4.28 -3.32 -0.34
N ARG A 95 3.99 -2.83 0.87
CA ARG A 95 4.30 -1.49 1.34
C ARG A 95 4.59 -1.48 2.84
N LYS A 96 5.14 -0.38 3.32
CA LYS A 96 5.38 -0.13 4.75
C LYS A 96 6.26 -1.21 5.38
N GLU A 97 5.88 -1.81 6.51
CA GLU A 97 6.63 -2.89 7.16
C GLU A 97 6.46 -4.27 6.53
N ASN A 98 5.61 -4.39 5.50
CA ASN A 98 5.29 -5.67 4.85
C ASN A 98 6.07 -5.88 3.55
N VAL A 99 6.97 -4.96 3.19
CA VAL A 99 7.69 -4.96 1.90
C VAL A 99 8.45 -6.26 1.70
N ILE A 100 8.36 -6.79 0.48
CA ILE A 100 9.21 -7.86 -0.02
C ILE A 100 9.86 -7.38 -1.32
N ILE A 101 11.18 -7.39 -1.36
CA ILE A 101 11.95 -7.09 -2.57
C ILE A 101 12.44 -8.42 -3.14
N THR A 102 12.07 -8.73 -4.37
CA THR A 102 12.59 -9.89 -5.11
C THR A 102 13.66 -9.40 -6.07
N VAL A 103 14.86 -9.97 -5.99
CA VAL A 103 16.00 -9.62 -6.84
C VAL A 103 16.38 -10.85 -7.64
N SER A 104 16.49 -10.72 -8.98
CA SER A 104 16.91 -11.80 -9.85
C SER A 104 18.31 -12.30 -9.48
N TYR A 105 18.62 -13.57 -9.73
CA TYR A 105 19.95 -14.10 -9.44
C TYR A 105 21.06 -13.43 -10.26
N GLU A 106 20.72 -12.87 -11.42
CA GLU A 106 21.64 -12.08 -12.25
C GLU A 106 21.97 -10.76 -11.56
N LEU A 107 20.95 -9.97 -11.20
CA LEU A 107 21.11 -8.68 -10.55
C LEU A 107 21.72 -8.81 -9.13
N LEU A 108 21.48 -9.92 -8.44
CA LEU A 108 21.91 -10.11 -7.05
C LEU A 108 23.43 -9.95 -6.86
N ASN A 109 24.23 -10.27 -7.88
CA ASN A 109 25.69 -10.13 -7.80
C ASN A 109 26.17 -8.68 -7.98
N ASP A 110 25.37 -7.85 -8.64
CA ASP A 110 25.73 -6.49 -9.03
C ASP A 110 25.05 -5.42 -8.15
N LEU A 111 23.92 -5.76 -7.53
CA LEU A 111 23.14 -4.83 -6.71
C LEU A 111 23.79 -4.60 -5.34
N THR A 112 24.38 -3.42 -5.16
CA THR A 112 24.96 -2.98 -3.88
C THR A 112 24.03 -2.02 -3.13
N LEU A 113 24.24 -1.88 -1.81
CA LEU A 113 23.53 -0.86 -1.03
C LEU A 113 23.89 0.56 -1.48
N ASP A 114 25.13 0.80 -1.92
CA ASP A 114 25.53 2.09 -2.49
C ASP A 114 24.71 2.43 -3.74
N CYS A 115 24.49 1.45 -4.63
CA CYS A 115 23.66 1.64 -5.82
C CYS A 115 22.20 1.97 -5.47
N ILE A 116 21.60 1.22 -4.54
CA ILE A 116 20.24 1.50 -4.04
C ILE A 116 20.17 2.91 -3.42
N ALA A 117 21.17 3.29 -2.64
CA ALA A 117 21.23 4.60 -2.01
C ALA A 117 21.35 5.72 -3.05
N GLU A 118 22.18 5.54 -4.07
CA GLU A 118 22.35 6.48 -5.17
C GLU A 118 21.04 6.69 -5.95
N VAL A 119 20.38 5.60 -6.34
CA VAL A 119 19.07 5.62 -7.03
C VAL A 119 18.04 6.41 -6.21
N LEU A 120 17.86 6.05 -4.94
CA LEU A 120 16.89 6.71 -4.07
C LEU A 120 17.27 8.17 -3.80
N GLN A 121 18.54 8.47 -3.54
CA GLN A 121 18.98 9.83 -3.28
C GLN A 121 18.78 10.73 -4.50
N LYS A 122 19.15 10.27 -5.71
CA LYS A 122 18.91 11.00 -6.97
C LYS A 122 17.43 11.23 -7.20
N ALA A 123 16.60 10.19 -7.05
CA ALA A 123 15.16 10.29 -7.23
C ALA A 123 14.53 11.31 -6.27
N PHE A 124 14.82 11.24 -4.98
CA PHE A 124 14.25 12.16 -3.99
C PHE A 124 14.80 13.58 -4.10
N ARG A 125 16.08 13.77 -4.47
CA ARG A 125 16.65 15.11 -4.73
C ARG A 125 16.06 15.76 -5.98
N SER A 126 15.65 14.97 -6.98
CA SER A 126 15.01 15.47 -8.20
C SER A 126 13.72 16.27 -7.92
N LEU A 127 13.06 15.97 -6.78
CA LEU A 127 11.85 16.64 -6.32
C LEU A 127 12.11 18.10 -5.91
N LYS A 128 13.36 18.46 -5.56
CA LYS A 128 13.78 19.79 -5.13
C LYS A 128 12.96 20.33 -3.95
N ILE A 129 12.70 19.46 -2.97
CA ILE A 129 11.81 19.74 -1.82
C ILE A 129 12.56 20.02 -0.51
N GLY A 130 13.86 19.76 -0.45
CA GLY A 130 14.68 19.93 0.74
C GLY A 130 15.94 19.08 0.68
N LYS A 131 16.67 19.04 1.79
CA LYS A 131 17.75 18.07 2.03
C LYS A 131 17.17 16.67 2.17
N VAL A 132 17.89 15.69 1.65
CA VAL A 132 17.47 14.29 1.63
C VAL A 132 18.56 13.42 2.23
N LYS A 133 18.25 12.77 3.36
CA LYS A 133 19.07 11.72 3.93
C LYS A 133 18.50 10.36 3.57
N VAL A 134 19.34 9.49 3.02
CA VAL A 134 18.99 8.08 2.76
C VAL A 134 19.66 7.21 3.81
N VAL A 135 18.87 6.44 4.55
CA VAL A 135 19.37 5.47 5.53
C VAL A 135 18.98 4.06 5.09
N LEU A 136 19.96 3.24 4.74
CA LEU A 136 19.78 1.83 4.39
C LEU A 136 20.26 0.94 5.55
N ILE A 137 19.42 -0.01 5.95
CA ILE A 137 19.66 -0.87 7.11
C ILE A 137 19.58 -2.33 6.67
N ALA A 138 20.72 -2.99 6.56
CA ALA A 138 20.82 -4.41 6.26
C ALA A 138 21.39 -5.25 7.42
N ASP A 139 21.80 -4.61 8.51
CA ASP A 139 22.07 -5.25 9.80
C ASP A 139 20.78 -5.76 10.46
N LYS A 140 20.74 -7.06 10.83
CA LYS A 140 19.54 -7.73 11.34
C LYS A 140 19.03 -7.15 12.65
N ASP A 141 19.93 -6.88 13.60
CA ASP A 141 19.54 -6.37 14.92
C ASP A 141 18.99 -4.94 14.85
N THR A 142 19.58 -4.11 14.00
CA THR A 142 19.10 -2.74 13.74
C THR A 142 17.78 -2.78 12.96
N PHE A 143 17.67 -3.65 11.96
CA PHE A 143 16.44 -3.85 11.19
C PHE A 143 15.26 -4.22 12.09
N ASP A 144 15.41 -5.19 12.99
CA ASP A 144 14.35 -5.66 13.89
C ASP A 144 13.87 -4.59 14.88
N LYS A 145 14.73 -3.63 15.22
CA LYS A 145 14.37 -2.46 16.04
C LYS A 145 13.64 -1.41 15.20
N GLU A 146 14.19 -1.06 14.05
CA GLU A 146 13.66 0.01 13.20
C GLU A 146 12.33 -0.37 12.54
N ILE A 147 12.13 -1.62 12.13
CA ILE A 147 10.83 -2.06 11.60
C ILE A 147 9.70 -1.94 12.62
N LYS A 148 9.98 -2.16 13.92
CA LYS A 148 9.01 -1.95 15.00
C LYS A 148 8.70 -0.46 15.20
N ARG A 149 9.67 0.42 14.96
CA ARG A 149 9.49 1.87 15.01
C ARG A 149 8.67 2.35 13.82
N ALA A 150 9.01 1.91 12.60
CA ALA A 150 8.27 2.18 11.39
C ALA A 150 6.80 1.76 11.53
N TYR A 151 6.54 0.54 12.03
CA TYR A 151 5.19 0.06 12.32
C TYR A 151 4.39 0.99 13.25
N LYS A 152 5.00 1.52 14.32
CA LYS A 152 4.34 2.46 15.23
C LYS A 152 4.00 3.78 14.54
N ILE A 153 4.89 4.29 13.68
CA ILE A 153 4.66 5.52 12.92
C ILE A 153 3.54 5.32 11.90
N HIS A 154 3.57 4.23 11.12
CA HIS A 154 2.50 3.91 10.17
C HIS A 154 1.14 3.75 10.86
N LYS A 155 1.09 3.02 11.99
CA LYS A 155 -0.14 2.87 12.79
C LYS A 155 -0.72 4.22 13.22
N ALA A 156 0.11 5.17 13.62
CA ALA A 156 -0.32 6.51 13.98
C ALA A 156 -0.78 7.33 12.77
N ARG A 157 -0.17 7.14 11.59
CA ARG A 157 -0.57 7.80 10.34
C ARG A 157 -1.89 7.26 9.78
N GLU A 158 -2.16 5.98 9.99
CA GLU A 158 -3.37 5.28 9.52
C GLU A 158 -4.61 5.52 10.37
N GLU A 159 -4.51 6.29 11.46
CA GLU A 159 -5.68 6.66 12.26
C GLU A 159 -6.69 7.45 11.41
N ILE A 160 -7.95 7.00 11.43
CA ILE A 160 -9.05 7.67 10.74
C ILE A 160 -9.40 8.94 11.51
N ARG A 161 -9.08 10.10 10.91
CA ARG A 161 -9.29 11.43 11.50
C ARG A 161 -10.34 12.26 10.78
N VAL A 162 -10.77 11.82 9.60
CA VAL A 162 -11.71 12.52 8.73
C VAL A 162 -12.86 11.57 8.45
N ARG A 163 -14.10 12.04 8.60
CA ARG A 163 -15.28 11.26 8.25
C ARG A 163 -15.65 11.45 6.79
N GLU A 164 -16.27 10.44 6.20
CA GLU A 164 -16.77 10.53 4.82
C GLU A 164 -17.77 11.67 4.62
N GLU A 165 -18.58 11.98 5.64
CA GLU A 165 -19.56 13.07 5.58
C GLU A 165 -18.93 14.47 5.51
N GLU A 166 -17.64 14.59 5.86
CA GLU A 166 -16.90 15.86 5.89
C GLU A 166 -16.24 16.20 4.55
N VAL A 167 -16.20 15.27 3.60
CA VAL A 167 -15.51 15.45 2.32
C VAL A 167 -16.47 15.33 1.13
N SER A 168 -16.07 15.94 0.01
CA SER A 168 -16.78 15.86 -1.27
C SER A 168 -16.04 15.06 -2.33
N GLU A 169 -14.85 14.54 -1.98
CA GLU A 169 -13.98 13.79 -2.87
C GLU A 169 -13.46 12.50 -2.21
N TYR A 170 -13.43 11.43 -2.99
CA TYR A 170 -12.66 10.23 -2.69
C TYR A 170 -11.50 10.12 -3.66
N TYR A 171 -10.61 9.17 -3.40
CA TYR A 171 -9.51 8.85 -4.30
C TYR A 171 -9.65 7.42 -4.77
N GLY A 172 -9.12 7.13 -5.95
CA GLY A 172 -8.92 5.77 -6.41
C GLY A 172 -7.46 5.51 -6.72
N CYS A 173 -7.14 4.23 -6.86
CA CYS A 173 -5.79 3.75 -7.15
C CYS A 173 -5.85 2.64 -8.21
N ILE A 174 -5.00 2.75 -9.23
CA ILE A 174 -4.80 1.75 -10.29
C ILE A 174 -3.39 1.14 -10.28
N SER A 175 -2.62 1.27 -9.20
CA SER A 175 -1.22 0.76 -9.16
C SER A 175 -1.12 -0.74 -9.44
N CYS A 176 -2.13 -1.52 -9.03
CA CYS A 176 -2.19 -2.95 -9.27
C CYS A 176 -2.54 -3.32 -10.72
N GLN A 177 -2.90 -2.36 -11.60
CA GLN A 177 -3.22 -2.66 -13.00
C GLN A 177 -2.02 -3.15 -13.81
N THR A 178 -0.80 -2.95 -13.32
CA THR A 178 0.42 -3.59 -13.83
C THR A 178 0.30 -5.12 -13.87
N SER A 179 -0.43 -5.73 -12.93
CA SER A 179 -0.66 -7.17 -12.86
C SER A 179 -2.14 -7.58 -13.00
N LEU A 180 -3.07 -6.66 -12.71
CA LEU A 180 -4.52 -6.88 -12.68
C LEU A 180 -5.23 -5.81 -13.52
N PRO A 181 -5.24 -5.91 -14.86
CA PRO A 181 -5.59 -4.80 -15.76
C PRO A 181 -6.94 -4.14 -15.48
N ASN A 182 -7.93 -4.87 -14.99
CA ASN A 182 -9.28 -4.34 -14.72
C ASN A 182 -9.53 -3.99 -13.25
N HIS A 183 -8.52 -4.08 -12.38
CA HIS A 183 -8.66 -3.77 -10.96
C HIS A 183 -8.66 -2.26 -10.71
N VAL A 184 -9.53 -1.82 -9.79
CA VAL A 184 -9.60 -0.42 -9.34
C VAL A 184 -9.88 -0.41 -7.84
N CYS A 185 -8.99 0.19 -7.05
CA CYS A 185 -9.24 0.47 -5.64
C CYS A 185 -9.93 1.83 -5.49
N ILE A 186 -10.89 1.91 -4.57
CA ILE A 186 -11.49 3.18 -4.12
C ILE A 186 -11.17 3.36 -2.65
N ILE A 187 -10.72 4.57 -2.30
CA ILE A 187 -10.18 4.95 -1.00
C ILE A 187 -10.99 6.14 -0.50
N SER A 188 -11.70 5.94 0.61
CA SER A 188 -12.44 6.98 1.32
C SER A 188 -11.78 7.26 2.68
N PRO A 189 -12.11 8.40 3.34
CA PRO A 189 -11.58 8.69 4.67
C PRO A 189 -11.77 7.56 5.69
N GLU A 190 -12.89 6.83 5.61
CA GLU A 190 -13.26 5.76 6.53
C GLU A 190 -13.10 4.35 5.91
N ARG A 191 -12.55 4.24 4.69
CA ARG A 191 -12.15 2.98 4.06
C ARG A 191 -10.82 3.14 3.32
N PRO A 192 -9.70 2.90 4.03
CA PRO A 192 -8.37 2.80 3.42
C PRO A 192 -8.29 1.68 2.38
N SER A 193 -7.28 1.72 1.52
CA SER A 193 -7.05 0.65 0.55
C SER A 193 -6.73 -0.67 1.25
N PRO A 194 -6.92 -1.83 0.59
CA PRO A 194 -6.58 -3.13 1.17
C PRO A 194 -5.09 -3.29 1.53
N CYS A 195 -4.20 -2.58 0.82
CA CYS A 195 -2.75 -2.57 1.11
C CYS A 195 -2.33 -1.52 2.14
N GLY A 196 -3.27 -0.76 2.72
CA GLY A 196 -3.03 0.16 3.83
C GLY A 196 -2.84 1.63 3.45
N THR A 197 -2.98 2.03 2.18
CA THR A 197 -2.96 3.45 1.79
C THR A 197 -4.18 4.17 2.37
N SER A 198 -3.94 5.27 3.11
CA SER A 198 -5.02 6.11 3.64
C SER A 198 -5.56 7.10 2.60
N TRP A 199 -6.76 7.64 2.83
CA TRP A 199 -7.32 8.69 1.97
C TRP A 199 -6.44 9.95 1.95
N SER A 200 -5.92 10.39 3.08
CA SER A 200 -5.05 11.57 3.16
C SER A 200 -3.74 11.35 2.41
N GLU A 201 -3.16 10.15 2.50
CA GLU A 201 -1.96 9.78 1.75
C GLU A 201 -2.21 9.81 0.23
N ALA A 202 -3.29 9.17 -0.23
CA ALA A 202 -3.65 9.15 -1.65
C ALA A 202 -3.98 10.56 -2.18
N LYS A 203 -4.66 11.38 -1.36
CA LYS A 203 -4.95 12.79 -1.65
C LYS A 203 -3.66 13.58 -1.86
N THR A 204 -2.77 13.57 -0.87
CA THR A 204 -1.51 14.32 -0.92
C THR A 204 -0.61 13.81 -2.05
N ALA A 205 -0.53 12.50 -2.27
CA ALA A 205 0.25 11.94 -3.37
C ALA A 205 -0.29 12.35 -4.75
N ASN A 206 -1.61 12.39 -4.93
CA ASN A 206 -2.23 12.84 -6.18
C ASN A 206 -2.04 14.35 -6.40
N GLU A 207 -2.30 15.18 -5.39
CA GLU A 207 -2.17 16.65 -5.49
C GLU A 207 -0.73 17.08 -5.76
N LEU A 208 0.24 16.38 -5.19
CA LEU A 208 1.66 16.60 -5.43
C LEU A 208 2.17 15.91 -6.69
N GLY A 209 1.41 15.05 -7.35
CA GLY A 209 1.88 14.29 -8.51
C GLY A 209 3.05 13.35 -8.18
N ILE A 210 3.11 12.76 -6.98
CA ILE A 210 4.21 11.86 -6.59
C ILE A 210 4.25 10.62 -7.49
N VAL A 211 3.08 10.15 -7.91
CA VAL A 211 2.84 8.96 -8.72
C VAL A 211 1.61 9.17 -9.61
N ASN A 212 1.53 8.45 -10.74
CA ASN A 212 0.47 8.65 -11.74
C ASN A 212 -0.74 7.72 -11.57
N TYR A 213 -0.73 6.82 -10.59
CA TYR A 213 -1.78 5.81 -10.43
C TYR A 213 -2.88 6.19 -9.42
N TYR A 214 -2.74 7.31 -8.70
CA TYR A 214 -3.83 7.86 -7.89
C TYR A 214 -4.66 8.84 -8.72
N PHE A 215 -5.97 8.85 -8.50
CA PHE A 215 -6.88 9.77 -9.19
C PHE A 215 -8.01 10.23 -8.26
N LYS A 216 -8.45 11.48 -8.43
CA LYS A 216 -9.53 12.08 -7.66
C LYS A 216 -10.90 11.72 -8.24
N ILE A 217 -11.86 11.43 -7.36
CA ILE A 217 -13.28 11.26 -7.69
C ILE A 217 -14.07 12.35 -6.96
N GLU A 218 -14.58 13.31 -7.72
CA GLU A 218 -15.31 14.45 -7.16
C GLU A 218 -16.81 14.16 -6.99
N ASN A 219 -17.49 15.03 -6.23
CA ASN A 219 -18.94 15.03 -6.04
C ASN A 219 -19.52 13.75 -5.44
N VAL A 220 -18.75 12.98 -4.67
CA VAL A 220 -19.22 11.72 -4.06
C VAL A 220 -20.35 11.95 -3.06
N LYS A 221 -20.32 13.05 -2.32
CA LYS A 221 -21.39 13.41 -1.35
C LYS A 221 -22.75 13.68 -2.03
N LYS A 222 -22.74 14.29 -3.22
CA LYS A 222 -23.96 14.64 -3.96
C LYS A 222 -24.45 13.48 -4.84
N SER A 223 -23.53 12.75 -5.44
CA SER A 223 -23.84 11.65 -6.39
C SER A 223 -23.95 10.28 -5.73
N GLY A 224 -23.61 10.17 -4.45
CA GLY A 224 -23.46 8.88 -3.77
C GLY A 224 -22.45 8.01 -4.52
N TYR A 225 -22.86 6.78 -4.84
CA TYR A 225 -22.03 5.85 -5.61
C TYR A 225 -22.01 6.10 -7.12
N GLU A 226 -22.78 7.04 -7.68
CA GLU A 226 -22.85 7.18 -9.13
C GLU A 226 -21.52 7.65 -9.75
N ALA A 227 -20.87 8.66 -9.17
CA ALA A 227 -19.56 9.11 -9.64
C ALA A 227 -18.50 8.01 -9.51
N ILE A 228 -18.54 7.28 -8.39
CA ILE A 228 -17.64 6.16 -8.11
C ILE A 228 -17.85 5.04 -9.15
N ASN A 229 -19.09 4.62 -9.37
CA ASN A 229 -19.45 3.56 -10.32
C ASN A 229 -19.05 3.93 -11.75
N ARG A 230 -19.20 5.20 -12.14
CA ARG A 230 -18.78 5.69 -13.46
C ARG A 230 -17.27 5.54 -13.64
N LYS A 231 -16.48 6.00 -12.67
CA LYS A 231 -15.02 5.93 -12.72
C LYS A 231 -14.49 4.50 -12.65
N VAL A 232 -15.07 3.67 -11.78
CA VAL A 232 -14.72 2.24 -11.70
C VAL A 232 -15.06 1.54 -13.02
N LYS A 233 -16.22 1.80 -13.62
CA LYS A 233 -16.61 1.21 -14.90
C LYS A 233 -15.67 1.62 -16.04
N GLU A 234 -15.28 2.88 -16.08
CA GLU A 234 -14.30 3.40 -17.05
C GLU A 234 -12.95 2.70 -16.92
N LEU A 235 -12.35 2.74 -15.72
CA LEU A 235 -11.00 2.24 -15.47
C LEU A 235 -10.90 0.71 -15.38
N SER A 236 -12.02 0.00 -15.22
CA SER A 236 -12.08 -1.46 -15.27
C SER A 236 -12.53 -2.01 -16.63
N GLU A 237 -12.63 -1.17 -17.66
CA GLU A 237 -13.14 -1.55 -19.00
C GLU A 237 -14.53 -2.20 -18.95
N GLY A 238 -15.37 -1.73 -18.03
CA GLY A 238 -16.74 -2.21 -17.82
C GLY A 238 -16.87 -3.55 -17.09
N LYS A 239 -15.77 -4.16 -16.63
CA LYS A 239 -15.80 -5.40 -15.84
C LYS A 239 -16.44 -5.20 -14.48
N ILE A 240 -16.24 -4.04 -13.86
CA ILE A 240 -16.85 -3.68 -12.58
C ILE A 240 -17.79 -2.50 -12.82
N LYS A 241 -19.08 -2.71 -12.55
CA LYS A 241 -20.13 -1.72 -12.87
C LYS A 241 -20.63 -0.95 -11.66
N ARG A 242 -20.59 -1.59 -10.49
CA ARG A 242 -21.11 -1.05 -9.24
C ARG A 242 -20.18 -1.46 -8.11
N ILE A 243 -20.04 -0.59 -7.13
CA ILE A 243 -19.46 -0.95 -5.85
C ILE A 243 -20.32 -0.41 -4.71
N ASN A 244 -20.34 -1.13 -3.61
CA ASN A 244 -20.80 -0.64 -2.31
C ASN A 244 -19.61 -0.72 -1.36
N LEU A 245 -19.05 0.44 -1.00
CA LEU A 245 -17.77 0.53 -0.30
C LEU A 245 -17.80 -0.19 1.04
N HIS A 246 -18.91 -0.29 1.75
CA HIS A 246 -18.93 -0.90 3.08
C HIS A 246 -19.64 -2.25 3.11
N SER A 247 -19.74 -2.90 1.94
CA SER A 247 -20.40 -4.19 1.76
C SER A 247 -19.45 -5.31 1.37
N VAL A 248 -19.80 -6.53 1.78
CA VAL A 248 -19.18 -7.81 1.37
C VAL A 248 -20.14 -8.62 0.50
N LEU A 249 -21.46 -8.50 0.73
CA LEU A 249 -22.46 -9.34 0.06
C LEU A 249 -23.04 -8.69 -1.20
N THR A 250 -23.14 -7.37 -1.26
CA THR A 250 -23.79 -6.67 -2.38
C THR A 250 -22.79 -5.75 -3.06
N TYR A 251 -22.34 -6.12 -4.26
CA TYR A 251 -21.36 -5.36 -5.05
C TYR A 251 -20.10 -4.98 -4.25
N PRO A 252 -19.40 -5.93 -3.60
CA PRO A 252 -18.23 -5.61 -2.80
C PRO A 252 -17.13 -4.96 -3.65
N PRO A 253 -16.26 -4.12 -3.07
CA PRO A 253 -15.08 -3.63 -3.79
C PRO A 253 -14.22 -4.81 -4.29
N PRO A 254 -13.63 -4.72 -5.49
CA PRO A 254 -12.73 -5.76 -5.96
C PRO A 254 -11.48 -5.82 -5.06
N THR A 255 -10.92 -7.00 -4.89
CA THR A 255 -9.71 -7.17 -4.08
C THR A 255 -8.46 -6.94 -4.92
N GLY A 256 -7.62 -5.99 -4.50
CA GLY A 256 -6.32 -5.72 -5.14
C GLY A 256 -5.25 -6.70 -4.72
N LEU A 257 -4.02 -6.46 -5.20
CA LEU A 257 -2.86 -7.17 -4.64
C LEU A 257 -2.58 -6.69 -3.20
N TYR A 258 -1.91 -7.54 -2.44
CA TYR A 258 -1.29 -7.17 -1.16
C TYR A 258 -2.27 -6.79 -0.04
N SER A 259 -3.50 -7.33 -0.06
CA SER A 259 -4.48 -7.08 1.01
C SER A 259 -4.00 -7.59 2.37
N GLU A 260 -4.00 -6.79 3.42
CA GLU A 260 -3.46 -7.25 4.71
C GLU A 260 -4.34 -8.35 5.35
N LEU A 261 -5.65 -8.24 5.12
CA LEU A 261 -6.69 -9.11 5.65
C LEU A 261 -7.69 -9.48 4.54
N ILE A 262 -8.40 -10.58 4.74
CA ILE A 262 -9.58 -10.94 3.96
C ILE A 262 -10.77 -11.12 4.91
N VAL A 263 -11.88 -10.46 4.59
CA VAL A 263 -13.19 -10.75 5.17
C VAL A 263 -13.90 -11.75 4.27
N PHE A 264 -14.46 -12.81 4.85
CA PHE A 264 -15.21 -13.84 4.15
C PHE A 264 -16.54 -14.14 4.85
N TYR A 265 -17.59 -14.45 4.09
CA TYR A 265 -18.89 -14.82 4.62
C TYR A 265 -18.92 -16.32 5.01
N ILE A 266 -19.59 -16.63 6.12
CA ILE A 266 -19.78 -17.97 6.68
C ILE A 266 -21.29 -18.26 6.66
N PRO A 267 -21.80 -18.95 5.62
CA PRO A 267 -23.24 -19.19 5.45
C PRO A 267 -23.91 -19.88 6.64
N GLU A 268 -23.24 -20.87 7.25
CA GLU A 268 -23.78 -21.68 8.36
C GLU A 268 -24.01 -20.87 9.65
N LYS A 269 -23.40 -19.69 9.74
CA LYS A 269 -23.51 -18.78 10.88
C LYS A 269 -24.20 -17.46 10.53
N ASP A 270 -24.56 -17.27 9.27
CA ASP A 270 -24.99 -15.99 8.71
C ASP A 270 -24.11 -14.82 9.24
N GLY A 271 -22.80 -15.01 9.15
CA GLY A 271 -21.81 -14.10 9.74
C GLY A 271 -20.52 -14.05 8.93
N PHE A 272 -19.55 -13.27 9.40
CA PHE A 272 -18.29 -13.04 8.72
C PHE A 272 -17.11 -13.58 9.53
N GLY A 273 -16.12 -14.09 8.82
CA GLY A 273 -14.79 -14.37 9.31
C GLY A 273 -13.78 -13.34 8.81
N ILE A 274 -12.71 -13.10 9.58
CA ILE A 274 -11.59 -12.24 9.18
C ILE A 274 -10.28 -13.02 9.34
N VAL A 275 -9.51 -13.14 8.27
CA VAL A 275 -8.21 -13.82 8.27
C VAL A 275 -7.11 -12.88 7.85
N ASP A 276 -6.00 -12.90 8.58
CA ASP A 276 -4.79 -12.17 8.19
C ASP A 276 -3.89 -13.00 7.28
N ARG A 277 -3.11 -12.28 6.46
CA ARG A 277 -2.18 -12.84 5.48
C ARG A 277 -1.14 -13.81 6.03
N GLN A 278 -0.77 -13.69 7.30
CA GLN A 278 0.27 -14.53 7.90
C GLN A 278 -0.31 -15.84 8.48
N TYR A 279 -1.63 -15.97 8.56
CA TYR A 279 -2.29 -17.17 9.05
C TYR A 279 -2.08 -18.37 8.11
N LYS A 280 -1.43 -19.44 8.61
CA LYS A 280 -1.02 -20.60 7.82
C LYS A 280 -1.98 -21.79 7.85
N PHE A 281 -3.09 -21.69 8.58
CA PHE A 281 -4.07 -22.77 8.70
C PHE A 281 -5.32 -22.49 7.87
N LYS A 282 -6.24 -23.47 7.86
CA LYS A 282 -7.55 -23.31 7.24
C LYS A 282 -8.45 -22.43 8.11
N THR A 283 -9.26 -21.62 7.45
CA THR A 283 -10.39 -20.87 8.01
C THR A 283 -11.60 -21.80 8.24
N PRO A 284 -12.67 -21.35 8.92
CA PRO A 284 -13.91 -22.13 9.07
C PRO A 284 -14.56 -22.57 7.76
N ILE A 285 -14.28 -21.90 6.64
CA ILE A 285 -14.76 -22.29 5.31
C ILE A 285 -13.84 -23.29 4.60
N GLY A 286 -12.84 -23.85 5.29
CA GLY A 286 -11.95 -24.89 4.77
C GLY A 286 -10.84 -24.41 3.83
N LEU A 287 -10.67 -23.09 3.67
CA LEU A 287 -9.64 -22.47 2.81
C LEU A 287 -8.58 -21.73 3.64
N SER A 288 -7.32 -21.75 3.21
CA SER A 288 -6.25 -20.90 3.72
C SER A 288 -6.35 -19.49 3.14
N PHE A 289 -5.59 -18.54 3.70
CA PHE A 289 -5.51 -17.19 3.15
C PHE A 289 -5.10 -17.20 1.66
N ASP A 290 -4.03 -17.93 1.32
CA ASP A 290 -3.48 -17.96 -0.04
C ASP A 290 -4.47 -18.59 -1.05
N GLU A 291 -5.26 -19.57 -0.63
CA GLU A 291 -6.31 -20.17 -1.47
C GLU A 291 -7.45 -19.19 -1.72
N ILE A 292 -7.90 -18.47 -0.69
CA ILE A 292 -8.94 -17.43 -0.84
C ILE A 292 -8.42 -16.32 -1.74
N GLU A 293 -7.20 -15.85 -1.51
CA GLU A 293 -6.59 -14.77 -2.29
C GLU A 293 -6.54 -15.09 -3.78
N ARG A 294 -6.11 -16.31 -4.15
CA ARG A 294 -6.09 -16.78 -5.55
C ARG A 294 -7.47 -16.74 -6.23
N ILE A 295 -8.55 -16.88 -5.47
CA ILE A 295 -9.91 -16.84 -6.00
C ILE A 295 -10.35 -15.40 -6.26
N ILE A 296 -10.06 -14.48 -5.33
CA ILE A 296 -10.71 -13.15 -5.26
C ILE A 296 -9.89 -12.02 -5.89
N VAL A 297 -8.57 -12.17 -6.01
CA VAL A 297 -7.69 -11.10 -6.53
C VAL A 297 -8.11 -10.66 -7.93
N GLY A 298 -8.24 -9.34 -8.10
CA GLY A 298 -8.67 -8.69 -9.34
C GLY A 298 -10.16 -8.84 -9.66
N LYS A 299 -10.95 -9.52 -8.82
CA LYS A 299 -12.35 -9.84 -9.06
C LYS A 299 -13.25 -9.22 -8.00
N GLN A 300 -14.51 -9.00 -8.38
CA GLN A 300 -15.61 -8.69 -7.46
C GLN A 300 -16.34 -10.00 -7.16
N ILE A 301 -16.11 -10.56 -5.96
CA ILE A 301 -16.69 -11.83 -5.53
C ILE A 301 -17.55 -11.58 -4.30
N GLU A 302 -18.85 -11.82 -4.41
CA GLU A 302 -19.77 -11.71 -3.27
C GLU A 302 -19.37 -12.67 -2.15
N GLY A 303 -19.42 -12.18 -0.92
CA GLY A 303 -18.99 -12.94 0.24
C GLY A 303 -17.50 -12.82 0.55
N PHE A 304 -16.69 -12.12 -0.26
CA PHE A 304 -15.27 -11.94 0.00
C PHE A 304 -14.79 -10.52 -0.31
N VAL A 305 -13.92 -9.97 0.54
CA VAL A 305 -13.23 -8.71 0.24
C VAL A 305 -11.90 -8.61 0.99
N GLY A 306 -10.85 -8.17 0.29
CA GLY A 306 -9.60 -7.76 0.91
C GLY A 306 -9.70 -6.39 1.57
N ILE A 307 -9.11 -6.24 2.76
CA ILE A 307 -9.09 -4.99 3.53
C ILE A 307 -7.74 -4.83 4.24
N SER A 308 -7.49 -3.63 4.77
CA SER A 308 -6.38 -3.33 5.67
C SER A 308 -6.79 -3.41 7.14
N TYR A 309 -5.80 -3.48 8.03
CA TYR A 309 -6.00 -3.44 9.49
C TYR A 309 -6.61 -2.11 9.96
N SER A 310 -6.34 -1.01 9.27
CA SER A 310 -6.88 0.31 9.63
C SER A 310 -8.40 0.39 9.42
N TYR A 311 -8.94 -0.32 8.42
CA TYR A 311 -10.38 -0.39 8.20
C TYR A 311 -11.15 -1.06 9.34
N LEU A 312 -10.53 -1.97 10.10
CA LEU A 312 -11.17 -2.61 11.27
C LEU A 312 -11.60 -1.61 12.35
N LYS A 313 -10.91 -0.46 12.46
CA LYS A 313 -11.25 0.61 13.41
C LYS A 313 -12.30 1.59 12.85
N SER A 314 -12.69 1.44 11.60
CA SER A 314 -13.63 2.35 10.96
C SER A 314 -15.03 2.21 11.56
N PRO A 315 -15.74 3.31 11.85
CA PRO A 315 -17.16 3.26 12.20
C PRO A 315 -18.03 2.82 11.02
N LYS A 316 -17.47 2.78 9.80
CA LYS A 316 -18.11 2.25 8.59
C LYS A 316 -17.75 0.79 8.31
N PHE A 317 -16.98 0.14 9.18
CA PHE A 317 -16.63 -1.27 9.03
C PHE A 317 -17.89 -2.14 8.92
N LEU A 318 -18.05 -2.83 7.78
CA LEU A 318 -19.21 -3.67 7.44
C LEU A 318 -20.57 -3.01 7.74
N LYS A 319 -20.68 -1.70 7.54
CA LYS A 319 -21.87 -0.93 7.94
C LYS A 319 -23.15 -1.46 7.29
N GLU A 320 -23.04 -1.94 6.05
CA GLU A 320 -24.17 -2.46 5.27
C GLU A 320 -24.62 -3.85 5.77
N GLU A 321 -23.77 -4.56 6.52
CA GLU A 321 -24.04 -5.87 7.09
C GLU A 321 -23.90 -5.92 8.60
N GLY A 322 -24.24 -4.84 9.30
CA GLY A 322 -24.38 -4.83 10.77
C GLY A 322 -23.08 -4.73 11.57
N GLY A 323 -21.95 -4.46 10.91
CA GLY A 323 -20.68 -4.19 11.56
C GLY A 323 -20.12 -5.37 12.36
N TRP A 324 -19.43 -5.05 13.46
CA TRP A 324 -18.80 -6.05 14.34
C TRP A 324 -19.74 -7.11 14.90
N LYS A 325 -21.04 -6.82 15.05
CA LYS A 325 -22.03 -7.78 15.54
C LYS A 325 -22.21 -9.01 14.64
N ARG A 326 -21.75 -8.90 13.40
CA ARG A 326 -21.87 -9.97 12.38
C ARG A 326 -20.56 -10.70 12.17
N VAL A 327 -19.48 -10.35 12.87
CA VAL A 327 -18.22 -11.09 12.85
C VAL A 327 -18.28 -12.22 13.88
N VAL A 328 -18.13 -13.46 13.42
CA VAL A 328 -18.26 -14.68 14.24
C VAL A 328 -16.95 -15.46 14.36
N TRP A 329 -15.93 -15.07 13.60
CA TRP A 329 -14.62 -15.69 13.65
C TRP A 329 -13.51 -14.73 13.21
N VAL A 330 -12.36 -14.80 13.86
CA VAL A 330 -11.15 -14.06 13.45
C VAL A 330 -9.92 -14.93 13.66
N SER A 331 -8.87 -14.74 12.87
CA SER A 331 -7.58 -15.37 13.14
C SER A 331 -6.96 -14.84 14.45
N PRO A 332 -6.03 -15.57 15.10
CA PRO A 332 -5.46 -15.15 16.39
C PRO A 332 -4.81 -13.76 16.37
N LYS A 333 -4.07 -13.43 15.29
CA LYS A 333 -3.43 -12.11 15.16
C LYS A 333 -4.46 -10.99 15.00
N VAL A 334 -5.55 -11.25 14.30
CA VAL A 334 -6.66 -10.28 14.20
C VAL A 334 -7.32 -10.12 15.56
N TYR A 335 -7.58 -11.21 16.29
CA TYR A 335 -8.12 -11.14 17.65
C TYR A 335 -7.26 -10.27 18.57
N ASP A 336 -5.95 -10.50 18.57
CA ASP A 336 -5.01 -9.71 19.38
C ASP A 336 -5.00 -8.23 19.01
N TYR A 337 -5.25 -7.90 17.75
CA TYR A 337 -5.33 -6.52 17.29
C TYR A 337 -6.62 -5.82 17.72
N ILE A 338 -7.76 -6.53 17.71
CA ILE A 338 -9.10 -5.92 17.90
C ILE A 338 -9.58 -5.91 19.34
N LYS A 339 -9.03 -6.77 20.21
CA LYS A 339 -9.50 -6.97 21.60
C LYS A 339 -9.55 -5.71 22.47
N ASP A 340 -8.82 -4.66 22.07
CA ASP A 340 -8.75 -3.40 22.82
C ASP A 340 -9.82 -2.38 22.40
N PHE A 341 -10.55 -2.60 21.29
CA PHE A 341 -11.52 -1.63 20.76
C PHE A 341 -12.83 -2.22 20.19
N VAL A 342 -12.98 -3.55 20.20
CA VAL A 342 -14.20 -4.29 19.84
C VAL A 342 -14.66 -5.05 21.08
#